data_AF-A0A7Y2IXJ6-F1
#
_entry.id   AF-A0A7Y2IXJ6-F1
#
_cell.length_a   1.000
_cell.length_b   1.000
_cell.length_c   1.000
_cell.angle_alpha   90.00
_cell.angle_beta   90.00
_cell.angle_gamma   90.00
#
_symmetry.space_group_name_H-M   'P 1'
#
loop_
_entity.id
_entity.type
_entity.pdbx_description
1 polymer ?
#
loop_
_entity_poly.entity_id
_entity_poly.type
_entity_poly.pdbx_seq_one_letter_code
_entity_poly.pdbx_strand_id
1 'polypeptide(L)'
;MFFDNQCLRDETSLALGEGLRPAGLGANTLVQTDRGLLNAGAVVAGDYVTDTEGRLHEVAAVVEVDLAGFAVWISAGALGQGQPENDVVVAAGQRLMLDRPEAVSLLGRTDFLVTAGDLIHLPGVLPVGVSSGELVHLVFEENVTLAIEGLGAEAFLPTETAMSLLGDETRSTLFTALPRLRYRAAQAGYLTQTPDVNANEARMLLASDSTNEEDHGKVARFVSRSELADPCIAPGTSGPSPSLPFYGSQARQPITR
;
A
#
# COMPACT_ATOMS: atom_id res chain seq x y z
N MET A 1 -15.90 -15.92 -20.73
CA MET A 1 -14.75 -16.84 -20.56
C MET A 1 -14.38 -16.80 -19.09
N PHE A 2 -14.55 -17.91 -18.39
CA PHE A 2 -14.10 -18.06 -17.01
C PHE A 2 -12.57 -18.12 -17.05
N PHE A 3 -11.90 -17.10 -16.51
CA PHE A 3 -10.46 -17.16 -16.31
C PHE A 3 -10.19 -18.03 -15.08
N ASP A 4 -9.34 -19.02 -15.26
CA ASP A 4 -9.08 -20.07 -14.28
C ASP A 4 -8.21 -19.49 -13.16
N ASN A 5 -8.81 -19.21 -12.00
CA ASN A 5 -8.15 -18.73 -10.77
C ASN A 5 -7.17 -19.77 -10.15
N GLN A 6 -6.79 -20.81 -10.89
CA GLN A 6 -5.87 -21.86 -10.44
C GLN A 6 -4.42 -21.36 -10.39
N CYS A 7 -3.99 -20.48 -11.30
CA CYS A 7 -2.63 -19.90 -11.26
C CYS A 7 -2.40 -19.06 -9.99
N LEU A 8 -3.42 -18.29 -9.59
CA LEU A 8 -3.48 -17.54 -8.33
C LEU A 8 -3.66 -18.40 -7.07
N ARG A 9 -3.78 -19.72 -7.17
CA ARG A 9 -3.84 -20.60 -6.00
C ARG A 9 -2.56 -21.41 -5.83
N ASP A 10 -2.00 -21.89 -6.94
CA ASP A 10 -0.78 -22.69 -6.91
C ASP A 10 0.49 -21.84 -6.71
N GLU A 11 0.58 -20.61 -7.25
CA GLU A 11 1.75 -19.74 -6.97
C GLU A 11 1.61 -18.91 -5.70
N THR A 12 0.38 -18.54 -5.31
CA THR A 12 0.12 -17.73 -4.11
C THR A 12 0.34 -18.52 -2.81
N SER A 13 0.21 -19.85 -2.86
CA SER A 13 0.52 -20.74 -1.73
C SER A 13 1.99 -21.16 -1.66
N LEU A 14 2.76 -21.04 -2.76
CA LEU A 14 4.12 -21.58 -2.85
C LEU A 14 5.22 -20.52 -2.99
N ALA A 15 4.93 -19.29 -3.42
CA ALA A 15 5.91 -18.21 -3.49
C ALA A 15 5.93 -17.31 -2.24
N LEU A 16 4.85 -17.29 -1.46
CA LEU A 16 4.79 -16.63 -0.17
C LEU A 16 4.32 -17.67 0.85
N GLY A 17 5.27 -18.29 1.55
CA GLY A 17 4.96 -18.93 2.84
C GLY A 17 4.40 -17.87 3.81
N GLU A 18 4.43 -18.10 5.11
CA GLU A 18 4.31 -17.01 6.10
C GLU A 18 5.55 -16.07 6.06
N GLY A 19 6.00 -15.74 4.84
CA GLY A 19 7.10 -14.91 4.49
C GLY A 19 6.66 -13.46 4.41
N LEU A 20 7.59 -12.63 4.84
CA LEU A 20 7.54 -11.19 4.93
C LEU A 20 6.86 -10.53 3.71
N ARG A 21 5.67 -9.98 3.93
CA ARG A 21 4.96 -9.15 2.95
C ARG A 21 5.39 -7.69 3.16
N PRO A 22 6.04 -7.03 2.18
CA PRO A 22 6.38 -5.63 2.33
C PRO A 22 5.09 -4.79 2.43
N ALA A 23 5.13 -3.76 3.27
CA ALA A 23 4.09 -2.73 3.33
C ALA A 23 4.39 -1.63 2.28
N GLY A 24 3.52 -0.63 2.15
CA GLY A 24 3.71 0.48 1.23
C GLY A 24 2.40 0.99 0.64
N LEU A 25 2.35 2.30 0.40
CA LEU A 25 1.24 2.97 -0.27
C LEU A 25 1.54 3.12 -1.76
N GLY A 26 0.56 2.97 -2.63
CA GLY A 26 0.68 3.35 -4.03
C GLY A 26 1.07 4.82 -4.14
N ALA A 27 1.98 5.14 -5.07
CA ALA A 27 2.47 6.52 -5.24
C ALA A 27 1.33 7.53 -5.54
N ASN A 28 0.22 7.06 -6.11
CA ASN A 28 -0.97 7.87 -6.42
C ASN A 28 -2.05 7.87 -5.32
N THR A 29 -1.84 7.15 -4.22
CA THR A 29 -2.77 7.15 -3.08
C THR A 29 -2.81 8.54 -2.44
N LEU A 30 -3.99 9.12 -2.28
CA LEU A 30 -4.13 10.41 -1.61
C LEU A 30 -3.99 10.25 -0.10
N VAL A 31 -3.11 11.07 0.47
CA VAL A 31 -2.80 11.18 1.88
C VAL A 31 -3.27 12.55 2.36
N GLN A 32 -3.95 12.61 3.49
CA GLN A 32 -4.37 13.86 4.10
C GLN A 32 -3.17 14.62 4.68
N THR A 33 -2.92 15.85 4.24
CA THR A 33 -1.83 16.71 4.76
C THR A 33 -2.37 18.05 5.27
N ASP A 34 -1.54 18.82 5.95
CA ASP A 34 -1.85 20.18 6.40
C ASP A 34 -2.12 21.17 5.24
N ARG A 35 -1.71 20.81 4.02
CA ARG A 35 -1.93 21.57 2.77
C ARG A 35 -3.03 20.99 1.88
N GLY A 36 -3.78 20.00 2.38
CA GLY A 36 -4.81 19.28 1.64
C GLY A 36 -4.37 17.87 1.22
N LEU A 37 -5.07 17.28 0.26
CA LEU A 37 -4.76 15.93 -0.23
C LEU A 37 -3.53 15.96 -1.15
N LEU A 38 -2.54 15.12 -0.86
CA LEU A 38 -1.36 14.92 -1.71
C LEU A 38 -1.22 13.43 -2.07
N ASN A 39 -0.78 13.15 -3.29
CA ASN A 39 -0.33 11.83 -3.67
C ASN A 39 0.82 11.38 -2.76
N ALA A 40 0.80 10.15 -2.28
CA ALA A 40 1.83 9.62 -1.38
C ALA A 40 3.25 9.75 -1.98
N GLY A 41 3.40 9.57 -3.29
CA GLY A 41 4.67 9.73 -4.00
C GLY A 41 5.13 11.18 -4.18
N ALA A 42 4.27 12.16 -3.89
CA ALA A 42 4.60 13.59 -3.90
C ALA A 42 4.93 14.13 -2.50
N VAL A 43 4.68 13.35 -1.45
CA VAL A 43 5.06 13.69 -0.07
C VAL A 43 6.58 13.67 0.04
N VAL A 44 7.14 14.65 0.75
CA VAL A 44 8.58 14.73 1.01
C VAL A 44 8.86 14.85 2.52
N ALA A 45 10.11 14.61 2.92
CA ALA A 45 10.52 14.81 4.31
C ALA A 45 10.27 16.27 4.75
N GLY A 46 9.74 16.44 5.96
CA GLY A 46 9.32 17.72 6.54
C GLY A 46 7.87 18.13 6.22
N ASP A 47 7.16 17.40 5.36
CA ASP A 47 5.71 17.58 5.19
C ASP A 47 4.95 17.07 6.43
N TYR A 48 3.77 17.63 6.71
CA TYR A 48 2.89 17.18 7.79
C TYR A 48 1.71 16.37 7.25
N VAL A 49 1.62 15.11 7.68
CA VAL A 49 0.54 14.19 7.32
C VAL A 49 -0.42 14.04 8.51
N THR A 50 -1.70 13.93 8.22
CA THR A 50 -2.76 13.77 9.22
C THR A 50 -3.03 12.29 9.49
N ASP A 51 -3.13 11.92 10.76
CA ASP A 51 -3.59 10.58 11.16
C ASP A 51 -5.12 10.47 11.16
N THR A 52 -5.62 9.27 11.41
CA THR A 52 -7.07 9.01 11.51
C THR A 52 -7.79 9.76 12.66
N GLU A 53 -7.06 10.29 13.65
CA GLU A 53 -7.60 11.09 14.75
C GLU A 53 -7.55 12.60 14.47
N GLY A 54 -7.01 13.02 13.32
CA GLY A 54 -6.87 14.43 12.94
C GLY A 54 -5.60 15.12 13.48
N ARG A 55 -4.64 14.37 14.03
CA ARG A 55 -3.35 14.90 14.50
C ARG A 55 -2.36 14.99 13.34
N LEU A 56 -1.52 16.02 13.36
CA LEU A 56 -0.47 16.23 12.36
C LEU A 56 0.85 15.61 12.81
N HIS A 57 1.51 14.91 11.89
CA HIS A 57 2.76 14.21 12.09
C HIS A 57 3.76 14.60 11.01
N GLU A 58 4.97 14.99 11.43
CA GLU A 58 6.04 15.34 10.49
C GLU A 58 6.62 14.08 9.85
N VAL A 59 6.68 14.06 8.52
CA VAL A 59 7.31 12.98 7.76
C VAL A 59 8.82 13.10 7.89
N ALA A 60 9.45 12.14 8.59
CA ALA A 60 10.89 12.14 8.78
C ALA A 60 11.65 11.71 7.52
N ALA A 61 11.09 10.76 6.78
CA ALA A 61 11.64 10.30 5.51
C ALA A 61 10.57 9.66 4.63
N VAL A 62 10.84 9.64 3.32
CA VAL A 62 10.07 8.88 2.34
C VAL A 62 11.01 7.88 1.69
N VAL A 63 10.58 6.63 1.61
CA VAL A 63 11.37 5.52 1.08
C VAL A 63 10.59 4.84 -0.03
N GLU A 64 11.17 4.79 -1.22
CA GLU A 64 10.64 3.97 -2.30
C GLU A 64 10.82 2.48 -1.99
N VAL A 65 9.79 1.70 -2.27
CA VAL A 65 9.84 0.25 -2.17
C VAL A 65 10.46 -0.28 -3.47
N ASP A 66 11.76 -0.56 -3.42
CA ASP A 66 12.52 -1.11 -4.55
C ASP A 66 12.32 -2.63 -4.67
N LEU A 67 11.07 -3.04 -4.76
CA LEU A 67 10.66 -4.43 -4.89
C LEU A 67 9.45 -4.50 -5.81
N ALA A 68 9.66 -5.05 -7.02
CA ALA A 68 8.56 -5.51 -7.85
C ALA A 68 7.84 -6.65 -7.12
N GLY A 69 6.51 -6.65 -7.15
CA GLY A 69 5.76 -7.64 -6.38
C GLY A 69 4.26 -7.48 -6.46
N PHE A 70 3.58 -8.13 -5.52
CA PHE A 70 2.13 -8.14 -5.44
C PHE A 70 1.62 -7.02 -4.51
N ALA A 71 0.80 -6.17 -5.08
CA ALA A 71 -0.03 -5.21 -4.38
C ALA A 71 -1.49 -5.67 -4.41
N VAL A 72 -2.34 -4.94 -3.73
CA VAL A 72 -3.78 -5.14 -3.69
C VAL A 72 -4.44 -3.84 -4.15
N TRP A 73 -5.29 -3.95 -5.16
CA TRP A 73 -6.26 -2.93 -5.52
C TRP A 73 -7.51 -3.15 -4.68
N ILE A 74 -7.94 -2.11 -3.97
CA ILE A 74 -9.17 -2.09 -3.19
C ILE A 74 -10.10 -1.06 -3.82
N SER A 75 -11.22 -1.53 -4.37
CA SER A 75 -12.20 -0.63 -5.02
C SER A 75 -12.90 0.24 -3.98
N ALA A 76 -13.35 1.42 -4.37
CA ALA A 76 -14.15 2.29 -3.52
C ALA A 76 -15.35 1.52 -2.91
N GLY A 77 -15.53 1.61 -1.59
CA GLY A 77 -16.57 0.94 -0.82
C GLY A 77 -16.40 -0.58 -0.63
N ALA A 78 -15.35 -1.21 -1.17
CA ALA A 78 -15.16 -2.67 -1.12
C ALA A 78 -15.01 -3.23 0.29
N LEU A 79 -14.63 -2.40 1.26
CA LEU A 79 -14.46 -2.78 2.66
C LEU A 79 -15.73 -2.49 3.49
N GLY A 80 -16.83 -2.06 2.87
CA GLY A 80 -18.06 -1.66 3.56
C GLY A 80 -17.96 -0.28 4.23
N GLN A 81 -19.09 0.24 4.73
CA GLN A 81 -19.20 1.59 5.32
C GLN A 81 -18.70 2.73 4.41
N GLY A 82 -18.70 2.53 3.09
CA GLY A 82 -18.16 3.49 2.13
C GLY A 82 -16.63 3.57 2.09
N GLN A 83 -15.92 2.60 2.68
CA GLN A 83 -14.45 2.57 2.69
C GLN A 83 -13.88 1.58 1.66
N PRO A 84 -12.77 1.92 0.99
CA PRO A 84 -12.20 3.28 0.89
C PRO A 84 -13.14 4.22 0.11
N GLU A 85 -12.98 5.54 0.25
CA GLU A 85 -13.77 6.54 -0.49
C GLU A 85 -13.46 6.54 -1.99
N ASN A 86 -12.20 6.26 -2.35
CA ASN A 86 -11.75 6.08 -3.73
C ASN A 86 -10.96 4.76 -3.87
N ASP A 87 -10.77 4.33 -5.11
CA ASP A 87 -9.90 3.18 -5.41
C ASP A 87 -8.49 3.42 -4.87
N VAL A 88 -7.93 2.43 -4.17
CA VAL A 88 -6.58 2.53 -3.58
C VAL A 88 -5.76 1.30 -3.93
N VAL A 89 -4.47 1.53 -4.21
CA VAL A 89 -3.47 0.46 -4.38
C VAL A 89 -2.51 0.51 -3.20
N VAL A 90 -2.34 -0.62 -2.53
CA VAL A 90 -1.39 -0.76 -1.41
C VAL A 90 -0.62 -2.07 -1.55
N ALA A 91 0.57 -2.14 -0.96
CA ALA A 91 1.32 -3.40 -0.91
C ALA A 91 0.50 -4.49 -0.19
N ALA A 92 0.65 -5.76 -0.58
CA ALA A 92 -0.12 -6.85 0.05
C ALA A 92 0.17 -7.01 1.56
N GLY A 93 1.32 -6.54 2.05
CA GLY A 93 1.67 -6.52 3.47
C GLY A 93 1.24 -5.26 4.21
N GLN A 94 0.61 -4.30 3.54
CA GLN A 94 0.13 -3.08 4.17
C GLN A 94 -0.94 -3.40 5.21
N ARG A 95 -0.80 -2.85 6.41
CA ARG A 95 -1.79 -2.99 7.48
C ARG A 95 -2.77 -1.84 7.39
N LEU A 96 -4.05 -2.20 7.31
CA LEU A 96 -5.18 -1.29 7.17
C LEU A 96 -5.97 -1.28 8.47
N MET A 97 -6.39 -0.12 8.92
CA MET A 97 -7.20 0.03 10.13
C MET A 97 -8.68 0.10 9.74
N LEU A 98 -9.47 -0.81 10.30
CA LEU A 98 -10.91 -0.88 10.13
C LEU A 98 -11.59 -0.74 11.48
N ASP A 99 -12.80 -0.20 11.47
CA ASP A 99 -13.67 -0.06 12.64
C ASP A 99 -14.99 -0.79 12.37
N ARG A 100 -15.27 -1.84 13.15
CA ARG A 100 -16.48 -2.68 13.01
C ARG A 100 -17.11 -2.96 14.37
N PRO A 101 -18.41 -2.69 14.57
CA PRO A 101 -19.12 -3.05 15.79
C PRO A 101 -18.97 -4.53 16.19
N GLU A 102 -18.88 -5.43 15.21
CA GLU A 102 -18.77 -6.88 15.39
C GLU A 102 -17.47 -7.30 16.05
N ALA A 103 -16.41 -6.48 15.90
CA ALA A 103 -15.11 -6.72 16.50
C ALA A 103 -15.15 -6.69 18.03
N VAL A 104 -16.14 -6.04 18.64
CA VAL A 104 -16.28 -5.99 20.11
C VAL A 104 -16.38 -7.38 20.72
N SER A 105 -17.05 -8.32 20.04
CA SER A 105 -17.23 -9.69 20.54
C SER A 105 -15.93 -10.48 20.61
N LEU A 106 -14.98 -10.17 19.72
CA LEU A 106 -13.70 -10.87 19.58
C LEU A 106 -12.55 -10.13 20.28
N LEU A 107 -12.52 -8.80 20.19
CA LEU A 107 -11.39 -7.95 20.57
C LEU A 107 -11.70 -7.03 21.76
N GLY A 108 -12.97 -6.90 22.17
CA GLY A 108 -13.39 -5.96 23.22
C GLY A 108 -13.36 -4.48 22.82
N ARG A 109 -13.10 -4.19 21.55
CA ARG A 109 -13.07 -2.87 20.90
C ARG A 109 -13.51 -3.01 19.45
N THR A 110 -13.81 -1.89 18.79
CA THR A 110 -14.35 -1.90 17.42
C THR A 110 -13.27 -1.79 16.36
N ASP A 111 -12.14 -1.18 16.68
CA ASP A 111 -11.04 -0.91 15.76
C ASP A 111 -9.94 -1.97 15.81
N PHE A 112 -9.44 -2.35 14.63
CA PHE A 112 -8.42 -3.37 14.45
C PHE A 112 -7.60 -3.14 13.18
N LEU A 113 -6.43 -3.75 13.13
CA LEU A 113 -5.57 -3.81 11.94
C LEU A 113 -5.76 -5.14 11.22
N VAL A 114 -5.74 -5.09 9.90
CA VAL A 114 -5.76 -6.26 9.03
C VAL A 114 -4.78 -6.09 7.88
N THR A 115 -4.13 -7.18 7.46
CA THR A 115 -3.23 -7.17 6.31
C THR A 115 -4.02 -7.13 5.00
N ALA A 116 -3.71 -6.20 4.10
CA ALA A 116 -4.43 -6.00 2.83
C ALA A 116 -4.53 -7.29 1.98
N GLY A 117 -3.46 -8.08 1.91
CA GLY A 117 -3.44 -9.36 1.19
C GLY A 117 -4.40 -10.41 1.74
N ASP A 118 -4.80 -10.30 3.02
CA ASP A 118 -5.76 -11.23 3.63
C ASP A 118 -7.21 -10.93 3.22
N LEU A 119 -7.44 -9.75 2.63
CA LEU A 119 -8.75 -9.28 2.19
C LEU A 119 -9.10 -9.66 0.74
N ILE A 120 -8.21 -10.34 0.00
CA ILE A 120 -8.41 -10.73 -1.42
C ILE A 120 -9.67 -11.60 -1.65
N HIS A 121 -10.22 -12.18 -0.59
CA HIS A 121 -11.47 -12.94 -0.66
C HIS A 121 -12.73 -12.07 -0.75
N LEU A 122 -12.64 -10.75 -0.52
CA LEU A 122 -13.76 -9.83 -0.59
C LEU A 122 -14.04 -9.37 -2.03
N PRO A 123 -15.31 -9.15 -2.42
CA PRO A 123 -15.63 -8.50 -3.68
C PRO A 123 -15.00 -7.11 -3.78
N GLY A 124 -14.37 -6.79 -4.92
CA GLY A 124 -13.73 -5.49 -5.13
C GLY A 124 -12.30 -5.37 -4.60
N VAL A 125 -11.76 -6.43 -3.99
CA VAL A 125 -10.35 -6.52 -3.57
C VAL A 125 -9.62 -7.48 -4.50
N LEU A 126 -8.64 -6.99 -5.27
CA LEU A 126 -7.97 -7.76 -6.32
C LEU A 126 -6.44 -7.67 -6.18
N PRO A 127 -5.71 -8.80 -6.32
CA PRO A 127 -4.26 -8.75 -6.43
C PRO A 127 -3.86 -8.08 -7.74
N VAL A 128 -2.85 -7.21 -7.69
CA VAL A 128 -2.29 -6.52 -8.86
C VAL A 128 -0.77 -6.56 -8.81
N GLY A 129 -0.13 -6.57 -9.98
CA GLY A 129 1.32 -6.42 -10.08
C GLY A 129 1.71 -4.95 -10.03
N VAL A 130 2.83 -4.66 -9.35
CA VAL A 130 3.45 -3.33 -9.35
C VAL A 130 4.92 -3.41 -9.74
N SER A 131 5.37 -2.40 -10.46
CA SER A 131 6.78 -2.18 -10.79
C SER A 131 7.53 -1.65 -9.56
N SER A 132 8.86 -1.83 -9.55
CA SER A 132 9.70 -1.18 -8.53
C SER A 132 9.48 0.35 -8.55
N GLY A 133 9.42 0.96 -7.35
CA GLY A 133 9.23 2.41 -7.18
C GLY A 133 7.77 2.89 -7.27
N GLU A 134 6.80 2.01 -7.54
CA GLU A 134 5.38 2.40 -7.56
C GLU A 134 4.74 2.45 -6.16
N LEU A 135 5.45 1.94 -5.16
CA LEU A 135 5.04 1.95 -3.76
C LEU A 135 6.03 2.78 -2.94
N VAL A 136 5.50 3.51 -1.95
CA VAL A 136 6.28 4.35 -1.04
C VAL A 136 5.95 4.06 0.42
N HIS A 137 6.95 4.18 1.27
CA HIS A 137 6.84 4.21 2.72
C HIS A 137 6.97 5.64 3.21
N LEU A 138 5.99 6.09 3.98
CA LEU A 138 6.11 7.30 4.80
C LEU A 138 6.62 6.88 6.18
N VAL A 139 7.72 7.50 6.63
CA VAL A 139 8.41 7.14 7.86
C VAL A 139 8.32 8.30 8.86
N PHE A 140 7.96 7.97 10.09
CA PHE A 140 7.70 8.93 11.17
C PHE A 140 8.56 8.62 12.41
N GLU A 141 8.57 9.56 13.35
CA GLU A 141 9.18 9.40 14.68
C GLU A 141 8.34 8.54 15.66
N GLU A 142 7.20 8.04 15.25
CA GLU A 142 6.40 7.12 16.06
C GLU A 142 5.54 6.26 15.16
N ASN A 143 4.80 5.31 15.76
CA ASN A 143 3.76 4.61 15.02
C ASN A 143 2.62 5.59 14.74
N VAL A 144 2.26 5.73 13.45
CA VAL A 144 1.19 6.62 12.99
C VAL A 144 0.23 5.81 12.11
N THR A 145 -1.07 5.93 12.35
CA THR A 145 -2.11 5.42 11.44
C THR A 145 -2.59 6.54 10.53
N LEU A 146 -2.12 6.54 9.29
CA LEU A 146 -2.37 7.55 8.27
C LEU A 146 -3.83 7.52 7.82
N ALA A 147 -4.41 8.70 7.57
CA ALA A 147 -5.68 8.81 6.85
C ALA A 147 -5.40 8.88 5.33
N ILE A 148 -5.82 7.85 4.59
CA ILE A 148 -5.63 7.69 3.15
C ILE A 148 -6.95 7.37 2.46
N GLU A 149 -7.38 8.10 1.43
CA GLU A 149 -8.61 7.75 0.66
C GLU A 149 -9.83 7.37 1.55
N GLY A 150 -10.03 8.03 2.70
CA GLY A 150 -11.09 7.70 3.66
C GLY A 150 -10.91 6.39 4.46
N LEU A 151 -9.72 5.81 4.46
CA LEU A 151 -9.31 4.56 5.09
C LEU A 151 -8.08 4.80 5.99
N GLY A 152 -7.96 4.05 7.10
CA GLY A 152 -6.75 4.07 7.94
C GLY A 152 -5.68 3.12 7.42
N ALA A 153 -4.40 3.53 7.42
CA ALA A 153 -3.27 2.66 7.10
C ALA A 153 -2.08 2.88 8.04
N GLU A 154 -1.52 1.80 8.57
CA GLU A 154 -0.34 1.89 9.45
C GLU A 154 0.87 2.38 8.64
N ALA A 155 1.54 3.43 9.11
CA ALA A 155 2.77 3.90 8.51
C ALA A 155 3.90 2.86 8.61
N PHE A 156 5.01 3.11 7.93
CA PHE A 156 6.13 2.16 7.95
C PHE A 156 6.68 1.97 9.36
N LEU A 157 6.66 0.72 9.83
CA LEU A 157 7.29 0.33 11.10
C LEU A 157 8.72 -0.16 10.85
N PRO A 158 9.75 0.52 11.39
CA PRO A 158 11.15 0.15 11.22
C PRO A 158 11.55 -1.01 12.15
N THR A 159 10.85 -2.15 12.03
CA THR A 159 11.21 -3.40 12.70
C THR A 159 12.55 -3.93 12.17
N GLU A 160 13.24 -4.78 12.94
CA GLU A 160 14.51 -5.39 12.49
C GLU A 160 14.35 -6.09 11.14
N THR A 161 13.24 -6.81 10.96
CA THR A 161 12.86 -7.48 9.73
C THR A 161 12.61 -6.49 8.57
N ALA A 162 11.81 -5.44 8.78
CA ALA A 162 11.55 -4.44 7.75
C ALA A 162 12.83 -3.68 7.34
N MET A 163 13.67 -3.31 8.30
CA MET A 163 14.94 -2.65 8.05
C MET A 163 15.96 -3.54 7.31
N SER A 164 15.87 -4.86 7.47
CA SER A 164 16.72 -5.83 6.76
C SER A 164 16.36 -6.00 5.28
N LEU A 165 15.14 -5.65 4.87
CA LEU A 165 14.71 -5.67 3.48
C LEU A 165 15.18 -4.46 2.68
N LEU A 166 15.51 -3.36 3.37
CA LEU A 166 15.96 -2.15 2.70
C LEU A 166 17.39 -2.33 2.21
N GLY A 167 17.67 -1.84 1.01
CA GLY A 167 19.04 -1.71 0.49
C GLY A 167 19.91 -0.84 1.40
N ASP A 168 21.23 -1.04 1.36
CA ASP A 168 22.16 -0.36 2.26
C ASP A 168 22.11 1.17 2.15
N GLU A 169 21.90 1.69 0.93
CA GLU A 169 21.75 3.13 0.69
C GLU A 169 20.50 3.68 1.37
N THR A 170 19.33 3.09 1.11
CA THR A 170 18.05 3.45 1.75
C THR A 170 18.13 3.36 3.26
N ARG A 171 18.74 2.30 3.80
CA ARG A 171 18.93 2.12 5.24
C ARG A 171 19.82 3.21 5.83
N SER A 172 20.88 3.61 5.14
CA SER A 172 21.76 4.71 5.54
C SER A 172 21.04 6.06 5.56
N THR A 173 20.20 6.32 4.56
CA THR A 173 19.34 7.51 4.49
C THR A 173 18.38 7.54 5.68
N LEU A 174 17.71 6.43 5.99
CA LEU A 174 16.85 6.34 7.18
C LEU A 174 17.61 6.57 8.49
N PHE A 175 18.83 6.03 8.65
CA PHE A 175 19.64 6.29 9.84
C PHE A 175 20.16 7.73 9.93
N THR A 176 20.15 8.47 8.82
CA THR A 176 20.52 9.89 8.81
C THR A 176 19.31 10.75 9.19
N ALA A 177 18.13 10.43 8.64
CA ALA A 177 16.87 11.09 8.99
C ALA A 177 16.43 10.80 10.43
N LEU A 178 16.56 9.54 10.87
CA LEU A 178 16.18 9.07 12.19
C LEU A 178 17.35 8.35 12.88
N PRO A 179 18.32 9.10 13.44
CA PRO A 179 19.52 8.53 14.08
C PRO A 179 19.23 7.50 15.18
N ARG A 180 18.09 7.66 15.87
CA ARG A 180 17.65 6.75 16.94
C ARG A 180 17.41 5.31 16.45
N LEU A 181 17.07 5.09 15.18
CA LEU A 181 16.86 3.74 14.62
C LEU A 181 18.11 2.86 14.66
N ARG A 182 19.30 3.43 14.89
CA ARG A 182 20.54 2.69 15.13
C ARG A 182 20.52 1.89 16.44
N TYR A 183 19.62 2.22 17.37
CA TYR A 183 19.53 1.60 18.68
C TYR A 183 18.26 0.76 18.76
N ARG A 184 18.38 -0.52 19.17
CA ARG A 184 17.22 -1.42 19.36
C ARG A 184 16.16 -0.83 20.29
N ALA A 185 16.56 -0.07 21.32
CA ALA A 185 15.64 0.57 22.25
C ALA A 185 14.67 1.56 21.58
N ALA A 186 15.01 2.13 20.42
CA ALA A 186 14.13 3.05 19.70
C ALA A 186 12.87 2.36 19.14
N GLN A 187 12.86 1.02 19.03
CA GLN A 187 11.68 0.27 18.64
C GLN A 187 10.50 0.44 19.61
N ALA A 188 10.77 0.83 20.87
CA ALA A 188 9.71 1.13 21.85
C ALA A 188 8.82 2.32 21.44
N GLY A 189 9.32 3.21 20.57
CA GLY A 189 8.51 4.31 20.02
C GLY A 189 7.52 3.89 18.92
N TYR A 190 7.55 2.63 18.49
CA TYR A 190 6.72 2.11 17.40
C TYR A 190 5.71 1.05 17.85
N LEU A 191 5.37 1.03 19.15
CA LEU A 191 4.42 0.09 19.70
C LEU A 191 3.01 0.34 19.14
N THR A 192 2.49 -0.63 18.38
CA THR A 192 1.09 -0.64 17.94
C THR A 192 0.19 -1.01 19.11
N GLN A 193 -0.80 -0.17 19.43
CA GLN A 193 -1.80 -0.47 20.47
C GLN A 193 -3.09 -1.09 19.89
N THR A 194 -3.27 -1.01 18.58
CA THR A 194 -4.41 -1.56 17.86
C THR A 194 -4.20 -3.06 17.64
N PRO A 195 -5.19 -3.92 17.97
CA PRO A 195 -5.07 -5.36 17.77
C PRO A 195 -4.93 -5.70 16.29
N ASP A 196 -4.10 -6.69 15.99
CA ASP A 196 -4.00 -7.28 14.66
C ASP A 196 -4.94 -8.47 14.56
N VAL A 197 -5.65 -8.59 13.44
CA VAL A 197 -6.46 -9.78 13.15
C VAL A 197 -5.89 -10.54 11.97
N ASN A 198 -5.95 -11.87 12.05
CA ASN A 198 -5.54 -12.72 10.94
C ASN A 198 -6.65 -12.85 9.88
N ALA A 199 -6.33 -13.49 8.76
CA ALA A 199 -7.27 -13.68 7.64
C ALA A 199 -8.61 -14.35 8.03
N ASN A 200 -8.61 -15.30 8.96
CA ASN A 200 -9.84 -15.98 9.38
C ASN A 200 -10.71 -15.08 10.24
N GLU A 201 -10.11 -14.33 11.16
CA GLU A 201 -10.80 -13.35 12.00
C GLU A 201 -11.36 -12.21 11.14
N ALA A 202 -10.56 -11.66 10.21
CA ALA A 202 -11.01 -10.65 9.25
C ALA A 202 -12.23 -11.11 8.45
N ARG A 203 -12.23 -12.37 7.99
CA ARG A 203 -13.38 -12.95 7.28
C ARG A 203 -14.62 -13.01 8.16
N MET A 204 -14.49 -13.34 9.44
CA MET A 204 -15.62 -13.36 10.36
C MET A 204 -16.17 -11.94 10.60
N LEU A 205 -15.29 -10.97 10.79
CA LEU A 205 -15.66 -9.58 11.10
C LEU A 205 -16.26 -8.83 9.92
N LEU A 206 -15.88 -9.15 8.68
CA LEU A 206 -16.34 -8.46 7.47
C LEU A 206 -17.48 -9.19 6.75
N ALA A 207 -17.85 -10.39 7.18
CA ALA A 207 -18.98 -11.13 6.60
C ALA A 207 -20.35 -10.56 7.02
N SER A 208 -20.44 -9.99 8.23
CA SER A 208 -21.70 -9.47 8.80
C SER A 208 -22.23 -8.23 8.07
N ASP A 209 -21.35 -7.40 7.53
CA ASP A 209 -21.72 -6.18 6.80
C ASP A 209 -22.57 -6.47 5.55
N SER A 210 -22.38 -7.63 4.92
CA SER A 210 -23.12 -8.03 3.71
C SER A 210 -24.63 -8.30 3.93
N THR A 211 -25.09 -8.32 5.19
CA THR A 211 -26.49 -8.59 5.53
C THR A 211 -27.34 -7.33 5.75
N ASN A 212 -26.75 -6.13 5.71
CA ASN A 212 -27.43 -4.86 5.97
C ASN A 212 -27.39 -3.88 4.76
N GLU A 213 -27.40 -4.37 3.52
CA GLU A 213 -27.51 -3.52 2.32
C GLU A 213 -28.98 -3.32 1.91
N GLU A 214 -29.69 -2.46 2.63
CA GLU A 214 -30.65 -1.56 1.99
C GLU A 214 -30.02 -0.15 1.98
N ASP A 215 -29.91 0.41 0.78
CA ASP A 215 -29.72 1.84 0.49
C ASP A 215 -28.27 2.40 0.40
N HIS A 216 -27.68 2.37 -0.80
CA HIS A 216 -27.52 3.56 -1.66
C HIS A 216 -26.59 3.29 -2.86
N GLY A 217 -27.18 3.29 -4.05
CA GLY A 217 -26.45 3.15 -5.31
C GLY A 217 -25.61 4.39 -5.64
N LYS A 218 -24.30 4.19 -5.80
CA LYS A 218 -23.48 4.88 -6.80
C LYS A 218 -22.53 3.86 -7.44
N VAL A 219 -22.78 3.61 -8.71
CA VAL A 219 -22.04 2.68 -9.55
C VAL A 219 -20.63 3.24 -9.74
N ALA A 220 -19.62 2.57 -9.19
CA ALA A 220 -18.22 2.85 -9.51
C ALA A 220 -18.02 2.70 -11.02
N ARG A 221 -17.44 3.74 -11.62
CA ARG A 221 -17.13 3.78 -13.04
C ARG A 221 -16.01 2.77 -13.28
N PHE A 222 -16.38 1.61 -13.82
CA PHE A 222 -15.44 0.58 -14.24
C PHE A 222 -14.29 1.20 -15.05
N VAL A 223 -13.09 1.24 -14.46
CA VAL A 223 -11.86 1.32 -15.24
C VAL A 223 -11.84 0.04 -16.09
N SER A 224 -11.57 0.19 -17.39
CA SER A 224 -11.51 -0.96 -18.30
C SER A 224 -10.46 -1.94 -17.78
N ARG A 225 -10.84 -3.20 -17.59
CA ARG A 225 -9.93 -4.32 -17.22
C ARG A 225 -8.70 -4.44 -18.14
N SER A 226 -8.65 -3.75 -19.27
CA SER A 226 -7.52 -3.72 -20.18
C SER A 226 -6.31 -2.93 -19.68
N GLU A 227 -6.43 -2.14 -18.60
CA GLU A 227 -5.33 -1.32 -18.05
C GLU A 227 -4.66 -1.96 -16.82
N LEU A 228 -5.23 -3.03 -16.26
CA LEU A 228 -4.63 -3.85 -15.22
C LEU A 228 -3.67 -4.85 -15.85
N ALA A 229 -2.37 -4.76 -15.55
CA ALA A 229 -1.41 -5.76 -15.96
C ALA A 229 -1.79 -7.12 -15.36
N ASP A 230 -1.90 -8.15 -16.21
CA ASP A 230 -2.21 -9.51 -15.79
C ASP A 230 -1.02 -10.09 -15.01
N PRO A 231 -1.17 -10.37 -13.70
CA PRO A 231 -0.09 -10.88 -12.87
C PRO A 231 0.37 -12.29 -13.29
N CYS A 232 -0.38 -12.98 -14.15
CA CYS A 232 -0.02 -14.31 -14.66
C CYS A 232 0.85 -14.26 -15.92
N ILE A 233 1.17 -13.07 -16.45
CA ILE A 233 2.10 -12.94 -17.58
C ILE A 233 3.51 -12.76 -17.01
N ALA A 234 4.24 -13.88 -16.89
CA ALA A 234 5.69 -13.82 -16.68
C ALA A 234 6.34 -13.01 -17.81
N PRO A 235 7.40 -12.20 -17.55
CA PRO A 235 8.16 -11.55 -18.61
C PRO A 235 8.87 -12.63 -19.43
N GLY A 236 8.19 -13.09 -20.48
CA GLY A 236 8.72 -14.04 -21.44
C GLY A 236 9.89 -13.45 -22.20
N THR A 237 11.01 -14.15 -22.12
CA THR A 237 12.23 -14.06 -22.92
C THR A 237 12.07 -13.45 -24.32
N SER A 238 12.81 -12.36 -24.57
CA SER A 238 13.45 -11.98 -25.84
C SER A 238 12.70 -12.26 -27.15
N GLY A 239 12.06 -11.23 -27.70
CA GLY A 239 11.91 -10.98 -29.14
C GLY A 239 12.40 -9.54 -29.44
N PRO A 240 12.96 -9.24 -30.62
CA PRO A 240 13.72 -8.01 -30.83
C PRO A 240 12.80 -6.79 -30.71
N SER A 241 13.24 -5.83 -29.89
CA SER A 241 12.64 -4.51 -29.76
C SER A 241 12.52 -3.84 -31.13
N PRO A 242 11.35 -3.32 -31.53
CA PRO A 242 11.25 -2.50 -32.72
C PRO A 242 11.91 -1.15 -32.43
N SER A 243 13.07 -0.93 -33.06
CA SER A 243 13.77 0.35 -33.06
C SER A 243 12.84 1.48 -33.49
N LEU A 244 12.51 2.38 -32.57
CA LEU A 244 11.92 3.67 -32.89
C LEU A 244 12.94 4.53 -33.66
N PRO A 245 12.51 5.32 -34.66
CA PRO A 245 13.43 6.13 -35.45
C PRO A 245 14.00 7.26 -34.61
N PHE A 246 15.33 7.32 -34.57
CA PHE A 246 16.11 8.46 -34.09
C PHE A 246 15.67 9.74 -34.81
N TYR A 247 14.99 10.64 -34.10
CA TYR A 247 14.77 12.00 -34.57
C TYR A 247 16.05 12.80 -34.32
N GLY A 248 16.77 13.11 -35.40
CA GLY A 248 18.04 13.83 -35.35
C GLY A 248 17.89 15.25 -34.82
N SER A 249 18.52 15.56 -33.69
CA SER A 249 18.78 16.93 -33.27
C SER A 249 20.02 17.45 -34.02
N GLN A 250 19.79 18.36 -34.99
CA GLN A 250 20.87 19.11 -35.60
C GLN A 250 21.45 20.09 -34.59
N ALA A 251 22.67 19.81 -34.13
CA ALA A 251 23.49 20.77 -33.41
C ALA A 251 23.96 21.85 -34.41
N ARG A 252 23.63 23.12 -34.11
CA ARG A 252 24.13 24.30 -34.81
C ARG A 252 25.65 24.37 -34.67
N GLN A 253 26.34 24.53 -35.79
CA GLN A 253 27.78 24.86 -35.79
C GLN A 253 27.99 26.32 -35.37
N PRO A 254 29.11 26.64 -34.68
CA PRO A 254 29.47 28.01 -34.37
C PRO A 254 30.11 28.68 -35.58
N ILE A 255 29.62 29.89 -35.89
CA ILE A 255 30.25 30.81 -36.85
C ILE A 255 31.40 31.50 -36.12
N THR A 256 32.62 31.32 -36.61
CA THR A 256 33.77 32.17 -36.27
C THR A 256 34.31 32.78 -37.55
N ARG A 257 34.51 34.11 -37.50
CA ARG A 257 35.10 34.95 -38.55
C ARG A 257 36.58 34.63 -38.77
#